data_AF-A0A0M8UTG7-F1
#
_entry.id   AF-A0A0M8UTG7-F1
#
_cell.length_a   1.000
_cell.length_b   1.000
_cell.length_c   1.000
_cell.angle_alpha   90.00
_cell.angle_beta   90.00
_cell.angle_gamma   90.00
#
_symmetry.space_group_name_H-M   'P 1'
#
loop_
_entity.id
_entity.type
_entity.pdbx_description
1 polymer ?
#
loop_
_entity_poly.entity_id
_entity_poly.type
_entity_poly.pdbx_seq_one_letter_code
_entity_poly.pdbx_strand_id
1 'polypeptide(L)'
;MPDHGPDGGSDHRPDSAPDGGHRRSLWLWALLGLFAACVPCALLVVEKLGSALPPVPLVLAVLAALAGYVLAVQAVVGEWFGQRPRRVRFLVWSAAAVLFLGSLALLLVFRPPPPPLTRMSGARDLAVAGFAAESGRQDRQVLDDVAAAFAHDMAARIPAATAVRSYAGEASLPLAQLADTRRDALERKTARFADETNAEMVIAGLVSEDQAGQTTLRPAVYVRADQIPDSPELTGWFLGEPVLIARGWESARARAQLTGELTRRIDALTQFVDALDTWRNGSPAHAGRILTTLLDAEQRNHAGGFVPPDLVRLFHGHVLEDQAYGESGPGRERLLEEARSEYLAIRRDSPAGRRAALSLQGNAYRRAIGPTHSCTPGTVRATDLAQVSKALRLLAVDPGMTELGRMKANANLAQVEQCRITARLVKDDGTVERAVRAVRTTPDLTGAADLRAFAESVAAVNAAGRGDLAAAVDRIRAAIAHGQDPVQRAVWHGLLASWSLERCDLTTARKAQQDALTQLAAAERAGRADSALVRRNEEAFATELRQAEERCAQADKTDEER
;
A
#
# COMPACT_ATOMS: atom_id res chain seq x y z
N MET A 1 112.04 1.38 1.65
CA MET A 1 112.54 1.36 3.05
C MET A 1 112.95 2.77 3.42
N PRO A 2 112.68 3.29 4.63
CA PRO A 2 112.13 2.64 5.83
C PRO A 2 110.85 3.28 6.42
N ASP A 3 110.20 2.48 7.29
CA ASP A 3 109.47 2.69 8.56
C ASP A 3 108.43 3.81 8.89
N HIS A 4 107.34 3.27 9.49
CA HIS A 4 106.50 3.68 10.65
C HIS A 4 106.19 5.15 11.02
N GLY A 5 104.90 5.40 11.31
CA GLY A 5 104.45 6.23 12.44
C GLY A 5 103.21 7.11 12.18
N PRO A 6 102.30 7.34 13.15
CA PRO A 6 100.85 7.33 12.91
C PRO A 6 100.04 8.56 13.42
N ASP A 7 98.72 8.51 13.15
CA ASP A 7 97.55 9.02 13.92
C ASP A 7 97.14 10.51 14.01
N GLY A 8 95.79 10.70 14.02
CA GLY A 8 95.01 11.87 14.43
C GLY A 8 94.17 12.48 13.29
N GLY A 9 92.85 12.25 13.15
CA GLY A 9 91.74 12.67 14.04
C GLY A 9 91.44 14.16 13.79
N SER A 10 90.30 14.65 13.28
CA SER A 10 88.90 14.49 13.69
C SER A 10 88.06 15.46 12.83
N ASP A 11 86.88 15.04 12.33
CA ASP A 11 85.53 15.51 12.71
C ASP A 11 84.96 16.75 11.97
N HIS A 12 83.95 16.52 11.11
CA HIS A 12 82.57 17.00 11.28
C HIS A 12 81.64 16.62 10.09
N ARG A 13 80.47 16.05 10.44
CA ARG A 13 79.23 15.82 9.65
C ARG A 13 78.45 17.15 9.44
N PRO A 14 77.28 17.23 8.74
CA PRO A 14 76.38 16.22 8.14
C PRO A 14 76.04 16.55 6.64
N ASP A 15 75.26 15.83 5.81
CA ASP A 15 73.88 15.37 5.96
C ASP A 15 73.49 14.37 4.85
N SER A 16 72.47 13.56 5.16
CA SER A 16 71.87 12.50 4.35
C SER A 16 71.01 12.98 3.18
N ALA A 17 70.87 12.14 2.13
CA ALA A 17 69.69 12.08 1.27
C ALA A 17 69.25 10.62 1.02
N PRO A 18 68.01 10.22 1.38
CA PRO A 18 67.48 8.86 1.22
C PRO A 18 66.35 8.79 0.16
N ASP A 19 66.64 8.54 -1.12
CA ASP A 19 65.59 8.68 -2.17
C ASP A 19 65.20 7.41 -2.96
N GLY A 20 65.80 6.25 -2.68
CA GLY A 20 65.52 5.02 -3.44
C GLY A 20 64.25 4.25 -3.02
N GLY A 21 63.88 4.30 -1.74
CA GLY A 21 62.81 3.45 -1.17
C GLY A 21 61.39 4.03 -1.28
N HIS A 22 61.26 5.36 -1.21
CA HIS A 22 59.95 6.03 -1.17
C HIS A 22 59.25 6.09 -2.55
N ARG A 23 60.01 6.27 -3.64
CA ARG A 23 59.46 6.31 -5.01
C ARG A 23 58.86 4.97 -5.45
N ARG A 24 59.48 3.85 -5.06
CA ARG A 24 58.98 2.50 -5.36
C ARG A 24 57.78 2.10 -4.49
N SER A 25 57.72 2.56 -3.22
CA SER A 25 56.54 2.30 -2.38
C SER A 25 55.30 3.04 -2.86
N LEU A 26 55.43 4.30 -3.29
CA LEU A 26 54.33 5.07 -3.88
C LEU A 26 53.80 4.43 -5.18
N TRP A 27 54.69 3.89 -6.01
CA TRP A 27 54.32 3.27 -7.30
C TRP A 27 53.51 1.97 -7.13
N LEU A 28 53.84 1.16 -6.12
CA LEU A 28 53.12 -0.09 -5.81
C LEU A 28 51.79 0.15 -5.09
N TRP A 29 51.71 1.13 -4.18
CA TRP A 29 50.41 1.59 -3.63
C TRP A 29 49.51 2.17 -4.72
N ALA A 30 50.09 2.88 -5.70
CA ALA A 30 49.37 3.35 -6.87
C ALA A 30 48.86 2.19 -7.74
N LEU A 31 49.64 1.12 -7.94
CA LEU A 31 49.17 -0.08 -8.67
C LEU A 31 48.06 -0.84 -7.94
N LEU A 32 48.13 -0.94 -6.61
CA LEU A 32 47.10 -1.59 -5.80
C LEU A 32 45.81 -0.75 -5.76
N GLY A 33 45.95 0.58 -5.69
CA GLY A 33 44.85 1.53 -5.86
C GLY A 33 44.25 1.51 -7.27
N LEU A 34 45.10 1.39 -8.30
CA LEU A 34 44.67 1.27 -9.69
C LEU A 34 43.89 -0.03 -9.92
N PHE A 35 44.35 -1.15 -9.36
CA PHE A 35 43.62 -2.42 -9.44
C PHE A 35 42.29 -2.37 -8.67
N ALA A 36 42.29 -1.76 -7.48
CA ALA A 36 41.08 -1.55 -6.68
C ALA A 36 40.07 -0.59 -7.33
N ALA A 37 40.52 0.32 -8.20
CA ALA A 37 39.65 1.23 -8.96
C ALA A 37 39.21 0.65 -10.31
N CYS A 38 40.08 -0.07 -11.02
CA CYS A 38 39.81 -0.58 -12.37
C CYS A 38 38.85 -1.77 -12.38
N VAL A 39 38.92 -2.67 -11.40
CA VAL A 39 38.03 -3.86 -11.35
C VAL A 39 36.56 -3.49 -11.12
N PRO A 40 36.20 -2.60 -10.18
CA PRO A 40 34.82 -2.10 -10.03
C PRO A 40 34.35 -1.30 -11.24
N CYS A 41 35.20 -0.45 -11.82
CA CYS A 41 34.85 0.31 -13.02
C CYS A 41 34.61 -0.61 -14.22
N ALA A 42 35.42 -1.66 -14.41
CA ALA A 42 35.22 -2.65 -15.48
C ALA A 42 33.91 -3.43 -15.27
N LEU A 43 33.59 -3.83 -14.03
CA LEU A 43 32.33 -4.49 -13.69
C LEU A 43 31.12 -3.58 -13.94
N LEU A 44 31.20 -2.29 -13.57
CA LEU A 44 30.16 -1.30 -13.84
C LEU A 44 29.97 -1.02 -15.34
N VAL A 45 31.06 -1.03 -16.13
CA VAL A 45 31.00 -0.84 -17.59
C VAL A 45 30.39 -2.06 -18.29
N VAL A 46 30.74 -3.27 -17.86
CA VAL A 46 30.11 -4.52 -18.36
C VAL A 46 28.61 -4.54 -18.03
N GLU A 47 28.22 -4.09 -16.84
CA GLU A 47 26.82 -4.01 -16.43
C GLU A 47 26.05 -2.88 -17.13
N LYS A 48 26.71 -1.80 -17.56
CA LYS A 48 26.11 -0.74 -18.40
C LYS A 48 25.92 -1.14 -19.87
N LEU A 49 26.75 -2.05 -20.39
CA LEU A 49 26.77 -2.43 -21.81
C LEU A 49 26.04 -3.74 -22.12
N GLY A 50 25.82 -4.59 -21.12
CA GLY A 50 25.07 -5.83 -21.25
C GLY A 50 24.13 -6.01 -20.07
N SER A 51 22.84 -6.22 -20.37
CA SER A 51 21.77 -6.66 -19.48
C SER A 51 22.20 -7.06 -18.06
N ALA A 52 21.64 -6.38 -17.04
CA ALA A 52 21.89 -6.60 -15.61
C ALA A 52 22.21 -8.08 -15.29
N LEU A 53 23.44 -8.34 -14.84
CA LEU A 53 23.89 -9.70 -14.54
C LEU A 53 23.00 -10.31 -13.44
N PRO A 54 22.46 -11.54 -13.64
CA PRO A 54 21.76 -12.26 -12.58
C PRO A 54 22.66 -12.43 -11.34
N PRO A 55 22.08 -12.66 -10.15
CA PRO A 55 22.83 -12.68 -8.88
C PRO A 55 23.94 -13.74 -8.83
N VAL A 56 23.78 -14.87 -9.52
CA VAL A 56 24.75 -15.97 -9.52
C VAL A 56 26.05 -15.62 -10.27
N PRO A 57 26.04 -15.19 -11.55
CA PRO A 57 27.26 -14.80 -12.24
C PRO A 57 27.93 -13.56 -11.62
N LEU A 58 27.16 -12.66 -11.00
CA LEU A 58 27.70 -11.56 -10.21
C LEU A 58 28.52 -12.07 -9.01
N VAL A 59 27.95 -13.00 -8.22
CA VAL A 59 28.66 -13.60 -7.08
C VAL A 59 29.92 -14.32 -7.55
N LEU A 60 29.86 -15.04 -8.66
CA LEU A 60 31.05 -15.68 -9.25
C LEU A 60 32.10 -14.67 -9.70
N ALA A 61 31.70 -13.56 -10.30
CA ALA A 61 32.62 -12.49 -10.70
C ALA A 61 33.27 -11.80 -9.48
N VAL A 62 32.50 -11.55 -8.42
CA VAL A 62 32.99 -11.00 -7.15
C VAL A 62 33.96 -11.98 -6.48
N LEU A 63 33.65 -13.28 -6.48
CA LEU A 63 34.54 -14.32 -5.93
C LEU A 63 35.82 -14.48 -6.76
N ALA A 64 35.74 -14.40 -8.09
CA ALA A 64 36.90 -14.42 -8.96
C ALA A 64 37.79 -13.18 -8.75
N ALA A 65 37.17 -11.99 -8.61
CA ALA A 65 37.86 -10.76 -8.27
C ALA A 65 38.52 -10.83 -6.88
N LEU A 66 37.83 -11.40 -5.88
CA LEU A 66 38.37 -11.63 -4.54
C LEU A 66 39.56 -12.59 -4.57
N ALA A 67 39.45 -13.71 -5.29
CA ALA A 67 40.53 -14.67 -5.44
C ALA A 67 41.75 -14.05 -6.12
N GLY A 68 41.55 -13.29 -7.21
CA GLY A 68 42.62 -12.55 -7.88
C GLY A 68 43.27 -11.50 -6.97
N TYR A 69 42.46 -10.78 -6.18
CA TYR A 69 42.93 -9.78 -5.23
C TYR A 69 43.74 -10.40 -4.08
N VAL A 70 43.27 -11.53 -3.52
CA VAL A 70 43.96 -12.28 -2.46
C VAL A 70 45.30 -12.81 -2.93
N LEU A 71 45.39 -13.34 -4.16
CA LEU A 71 46.65 -13.81 -4.75
C LEU A 71 47.63 -12.65 -4.98
N ALA A 72 47.14 -11.50 -5.45
CA ALA A 72 47.97 -10.31 -5.62
C ALA A 72 48.53 -9.79 -4.27
N VAL A 73 47.69 -9.75 -3.23
CA VAL A 73 48.12 -9.37 -1.86
C VAL A 73 49.10 -10.39 -1.29
N GLN A 74 48.89 -11.70 -1.51
CA GLN A 74 49.82 -12.73 -1.07
C GLN A 74 51.19 -12.63 -1.74
N ALA A 75 51.25 -12.35 -3.04
CA ALA A 75 52.52 -12.12 -3.75
C ALA A 75 53.29 -10.93 -3.16
N VAL A 76 52.59 -9.80 -2.93
CA VAL A 76 53.18 -8.59 -2.33
C VAL A 76 53.65 -8.82 -0.89
N VAL A 77 52.88 -9.55 -0.08
CA VAL A 77 53.23 -9.87 1.32
C VAL A 77 54.36 -10.90 1.39
N GLY A 78 54.37 -11.88 0.48
CA GLY A 78 55.37 -12.95 0.41
C GLY A 78 56.75 -12.45 0.01
N GLU A 79 56.85 -11.61 -1.02
CA GLU A 79 58.13 -11.10 -1.52
C GLU A 79 58.80 -10.08 -0.57
N TRP A 80 58.03 -9.21 0.09
CA TRP A 80 58.60 -8.07 0.83
C TRP A 80 58.41 -8.09 2.34
N PHE A 81 57.41 -8.80 2.86
CA PHE A 81 57.11 -8.84 4.30
C PHE A 81 57.41 -10.18 4.96
N GLY A 82 57.93 -11.15 4.23
CA GLY A 82 58.31 -12.48 4.72
C GLY A 82 59.25 -12.46 5.94
N GLN A 83 60.04 -11.41 6.11
CA GLN A 83 60.93 -11.19 7.27
C GLN A 83 60.45 -10.12 8.27
N ARG A 84 59.35 -9.40 7.99
CA ARG A 84 58.82 -8.35 8.89
C ARG A 84 57.91 -8.90 10.00
N PRO A 85 57.77 -8.21 11.14
CA PRO A 85 56.96 -8.66 12.28
C PRO A 85 55.46 -8.79 11.92
N ARG A 86 54.79 -9.77 12.54
CA ARG A 86 53.37 -10.14 12.31
C ARG A 86 52.40 -8.95 12.27
N ARG A 87 52.63 -7.92 13.12
CA ARG A 87 51.77 -6.72 13.19
C ARG A 87 51.73 -5.92 11.89
N VAL A 88 52.84 -5.84 11.15
CA VAL A 88 52.91 -5.11 9.88
C VAL A 88 52.20 -5.87 8.76
N ARG A 89 52.33 -7.21 8.75
CA ARG A 89 51.56 -8.05 7.81
C ARG A 89 50.05 -7.92 8.05
N PHE A 90 49.65 -7.89 9.32
CA PHE A 90 48.24 -7.72 9.69
C PHE A 90 47.69 -6.37 9.23
N LEU A 91 48.45 -5.27 9.40
CA LEU A 91 48.06 -3.93 8.93
C LEU A 91 47.84 -3.87 7.41
N VAL A 92 48.73 -4.49 6.64
CA VAL A 92 48.59 -4.56 5.17
C VAL A 92 47.35 -5.36 4.76
N TRP A 93 47.11 -6.50 5.41
CA TRP A 93 45.89 -7.29 5.19
C TRP A 93 44.61 -6.53 5.56
N SER A 94 44.62 -5.77 6.66
CA SER A 94 43.46 -4.95 7.05
C SER A 94 43.22 -3.81 6.06
N ALA A 95 44.26 -3.13 5.58
CA ALA A 95 44.12 -2.08 4.60
C ALA A 95 43.60 -2.61 3.25
N ALA A 96 44.07 -3.78 2.82
CA ALA A 96 43.59 -4.46 1.63
C ALA A 96 42.12 -4.90 1.76
N ALA A 97 41.74 -5.44 2.92
CA ALA A 97 40.34 -5.81 3.19
C ALA A 97 39.41 -4.58 3.17
N VAL A 98 39.83 -3.47 3.78
CA VAL A 98 39.05 -2.21 3.76
C VAL A 98 38.90 -1.67 2.34
N LEU A 99 39.95 -1.72 1.51
CA LEU A 99 39.88 -1.29 0.11
C LEU A 99 38.94 -2.17 -0.72
N PHE A 100 38.98 -3.49 -0.52
CA PHE A 100 38.09 -4.42 -1.21
C PHE A 100 36.62 -4.27 -0.76
N LEU A 101 36.37 -4.10 0.54
CA LEU A 101 35.02 -3.87 1.06
C LEU A 101 34.48 -2.51 0.62
N GLY A 102 35.31 -1.47 0.62
CA GLY A 102 34.95 -0.14 0.14
C GLY A 102 34.59 -0.13 -1.35
N SER A 103 35.33 -0.87 -2.17
CA SER A 103 35.02 -1.00 -3.60
C SER A 103 33.76 -1.82 -3.86
N LEU A 104 33.50 -2.88 -3.07
CA LEU A 104 32.25 -3.64 -3.12
C LEU A 104 31.04 -2.77 -2.74
N ALA A 105 31.18 -1.95 -1.69
CA ALA A 105 30.14 -1.01 -1.27
C ALA A 105 29.85 0.02 -2.37
N LEU A 106 30.87 0.54 -3.05
CA LEU A 106 30.70 1.45 -4.19
C LEU A 106 29.94 0.78 -5.34
N LEU A 107 30.28 -0.47 -5.67
CA LEU A 107 29.61 -1.27 -6.71
C LEU A 107 28.12 -1.47 -6.42
N LEU A 108 27.76 -1.71 -5.15
CA LEU A 108 26.37 -1.88 -4.73
C LEU A 108 25.58 -0.56 -4.72
N VAL A 109 26.22 0.57 -4.37
CA VAL A 109 25.58 1.89 -4.32
C VAL A 109 25.38 2.49 -5.72
N PHE A 110 26.33 2.30 -6.63
CA PHE A 110 26.29 2.86 -7.99
C PHE A 110 25.68 1.93 -9.05
N ARG A 111 25.08 0.82 -8.61
CA ARG A 111 24.39 -0.09 -9.51
C ARG A 111 23.22 0.65 -10.18
N PRO A 112 23.10 0.63 -11.52
CA PRO A 112 21.97 1.27 -12.19
C PRO A 112 20.67 0.66 -11.65
N PRO A 113 19.64 1.47 -11.34
CA PRO A 113 18.36 0.95 -10.93
C PRO A 113 17.82 0.01 -12.03
N PRO A 114 17.09 -1.06 -11.66
CA PRO A 114 16.45 -1.91 -12.66
C PRO A 114 15.61 -1.03 -13.61
N PRO A 115 15.50 -1.40 -14.90
CA PRO A 115 14.71 -0.63 -15.84
C PRO A 115 13.28 -0.46 -15.30
N PRO A 116 12.67 0.73 -15.47
CA PRO A 116 11.33 0.97 -14.98
C PRO A 116 10.36 -0.04 -15.60
N LEU A 117 9.47 -0.58 -14.78
CA LEU A 117 8.41 -1.47 -15.27
C LEU A 117 7.55 -0.70 -16.28
N THR A 118 7.16 -1.38 -17.35
CA THR A 118 6.30 -0.72 -18.33
C THR A 118 4.94 -0.44 -17.69
N ARG A 119 4.42 0.78 -17.87
CA ARG A 119 3.11 1.18 -17.35
C ARG A 119 1.98 0.69 -18.25
N MET A 120 0.88 0.32 -17.61
CA MET A 120 -0.40 0.06 -18.25
C MET A 120 -1.22 1.37 -18.30
N SER A 121 -1.99 1.56 -19.35
CA SER A 121 -2.62 2.85 -19.70
C SER A 121 -4.14 2.81 -19.72
N GLY A 122 -4.76 1.66 -19.48
CA GLY A 122 -6.19 1.43 -19.54
C GLY A 122 -6.87 1.50 -18.17
N ALA A 123 -8.20 1.62 -18.20
CA ALA A 123 -9.05 1.30 -17.06
C ALA A 123 -9.26 -0.21 -17.03
N ARG A 124 -9.44 -0.80 -15.85
CA ARG A 124 -9.61 -2.25 -15.62
C ARG A 124 -8.36 -3.10 -15.82
N ASP A 125 -7.17 -2.49 -15.84
CA ASP A 125 -5.91 -3.15 -16.17
C ASP A 125 -5.46 -4.22 -15.14
N LEU A 126 -5.06 -5.38 -15.65
CA LEU A 126 -4.66 -6.56 -14.87
C LEU A 126 -3.19 -6.91 -15.07
N ALA A 127 -2.42 -6.90 -13.98
CA ALA A 127 -1.03 -7.36 -13.98
C ALA A 127 -0.92 -8.78 -13.44
N VAL A 128 -0.33 -9.69 -14.21
CA VAL A 128 0.06 -11.02 -13.72
C VAL A 128 1.49 -10.93 -13.19
N ALA A 129 1.65 -10.90 -11.87
CA ALA A 129 2.95 -10.75 -11.23
C ALA A 129 3.79 -12.04 -11.20
N GLY A 130 3.16 -13.20 -11.36
CA GLY A 130 3.84 -14.49 -11.43
C GLY A 130 3.29 -15.54 -10.46
N PHE A 131 3.88 -16.72 -10.52
CA PHE A 131 3.63 -17.82 -9.59
C PHE A 131 4.88 -18.09 -8.77
N ALA A 132 4.72 -18.38 -7.48
CA ALA A 132 5.84 -18.72 -6.61
C ALA A 132 5.56 -20.01 -5.86
N ALA A 133 6.61 -20.75 -5.54
CA ALA A 133 6.48 -21.90 -4.67
C ALA A 133 6.62 -21.53 -3.20
N GLU A 134 5.82 -22.19 -2.37
CA GLU A 134 5.88 -22.11 -0.91
C GLU A 134 7.22 -22.65 -0.39
N SER A 135 7.74 -23.71 -1.03
CA SER A 135 9.08 -24.23 -0.80
C SER A 135 9.91 -24.09 -2.07
N GLY A 136 11.18 -23.71 -1.97
CA GLY A 136 12.05 -23.42 -3.14
C GLY A 136 12.44 -24.63 -4.00
N ARG A 137 11.61 -25.68 -4.03
CA ARG A 137 11.84 -26.91 -4.79
C ARG A 137 11.48 -26.80 -6.26
N GLN A 138 10.51 -25.95 -6.61
CA GLN A 138 10.06 -25.76 -7.99
C GLN A 138 10.95 -24.76 -8.73
N ASP A 139 11.26 -25.07 -9.99
CA ASP A 139 12.03 -24.18 -10.86
C ASP A 139 11.26 -22.88 -11.14
N ARG A 140 11.88 -21.75 -10.76
CA ARG A 140 11.35 -20.41 -10.95
C ARG A 140 11.09 -20.09 -12.42
N GLN A 141 11.96 -20.53 -13.33
CA GLN A 141 11.80 -20.24 -14.75
C GLN A 141 10.55 -20.92 -15.30
N VAL A 142 10.26 -22.15 -14.85
CA VAL A 142 9.04 -22.88 -15.24
C VAL A 142 7.79 -22.19 -14.69
N LEU A 143 7.85 -21.64 -13.47
CA LEU A 143 6.73 -20.89 -12.89
C LEU A 143 6.46 -19.57 -13.65
N ASP A 144 7.53 -18.86 -14.02
CA ASP A 144 7.45 -17.62 -14.79
C ASP A 144 6.87 -17.88 -16.20
N ASP A 145 7.30 -18.96 -16.88
CA ASP A 145 6.76 -19.37 -18.18
C ASP A 145 5.26 -19.70 -18.12
N VAL A 146 4.83 -20.41 -17.08
CA VAL A 146 3.40 -20.75 -16.88
C VAL A 146 2.58 -19.50 -16.61
N ALA A 147 3.09 -18.57 -15.81
CA ALA A 147 2.42 -17.30 -15.55
C ALA A 147 2.32 -16.42 -16.81
N ALA A 148 3.37 -16.37 -17.63
CA ALA A 148 3.35 -15.66 -18.90
C ALA A 148 2.37 -16.27 -19.90
N ALA A 149 2.34 -17.60 -20.02
CA ALA A 149 1.36 -18.31 -20.86
C ALA A 149 -0.08 -18.05 -20.38
N PHE A 150 -0.31 -18.12 -19.07
CA PHE A 150 -1.61 -17.78 -18.48
C PHE A 150 -2.03 -16.34 -18.79
N ALA A 151 -1.12 -15.36 -18.65
CA ALA A 151 -1.42 -13.97 -18.96
C ALA A 151 -1.77 -13.78 -20.44
N HIS A 152 -1.09 -14.49 -21.34
CA HIS A 152 -1.40 -14.47 -22.78
C HIS A 152 -2.79 -15.05 -23.07
N ASP A 153 -3.12 -16.20 -22.49
CA ASP A 153 -4.44 -16.83 -22.64
C ASP A 153 -5.55 -15.94 -22.06
N MET A 154 -5.26 -15.26 -20.94
CA MET A 154 -6.19 -14.35 -20.29
C MET A 154 -6.45 -13.09 -21.13
N ALA A 155 -5.42 -12.52 -21.76
CA ALA A 155 -5.58 -11.38 -22.67
C ALA A 155 -6.53 -11.68 -23.83
N ALA A 156 -6.65 -12.95 -24.26
CA ALA A 156 -7.55 -13.36 -25.34
C ALA A 156 -9.01 -13.54 -24.92
N ARG A 157 -9.30 -13.63 -23.60
CA ARG A 157 -10.66 -13.95 -23.09
C ARG A 157 -11.33 -12.82 -22.31
N ILE A 158 -10.55 -11.90 -21.77
CA ILE A 158 -11.07 -10.74 -21.05
C ILE A 158 -11.53 -9.68 -22.06
N PRO A 159 -12.57 -8.87 -21.77
CA PRO A 159 -13.03 -7.80 -22.65
C PRO A 159 -11.89 -6.95 -23.18
N ALA A 160 -11.94 -6.58 -24.46
CA ALA A 160 -10.88 -5.83 -25.13
C ALA A 160 -10.57 -4.46 -24.50
N ALA A 161 -11.46 -3.94 -23.66
CA ALA A 161 -11.23 -2.71 -22.88
C ALA A 161 -10.23 -2.89 -21.73
N THR A 162 -9.98 -4.13 -21.28
CA THR A 162 -9.05 -4.45 -20.20
C THR A 162 -7.69 -4.85 -20.78
N ALA A 163 -6.61 -4.14 -20.43
CA ALA A 163 -5.28 -4.63 -20.76
C ALA A 163 -4.84 -5.69 -19.75
N VAL A 164 -4.24 -6.77 -20.27
CA VAL A 164 -3.63 -7.83 -19.46
C VAL A 164 -2.15 -7.89 -19.79
N ARG A 165 -1.30 -7.86 -18.76
CA ARG A 165 0.15 -7.95 -18.95
C ARG A 165 0.81 -8.89 -17.96
N SER A 166 1.72 -9.72 -18.45
CA SER A 166 2.65 -10.47 -17.59
C SER A 166 3.81 -9.59 -17.16
N TYR A 167 4.16 -9.68 -15.88
CA TYR A 167 5.40 -9.18 -15.29
C TYR A 167 6.19 -10.30 -14.62
N ALA A 168 5.82 -11.57 -14.89
CA ALA A 168 6.56 -12.72 -14.44
C ALA A 168 8.00 -12.65 -14.97
N GLY A 169 8.99 -12.89 -14.10
CA GLY A 169 10.40 -12.69 -14.40
C GLY A 169 10.89 -11.22 -14.46
N GLU A 170 10.03 -10.23 -14.65
CA GLU A 170 10.38 -8.79 -14.65
C GLU A 170 10.37 -8.19 -13.23
N ALA A 171 9.38 -8.55 -12.41
CA ALA A 171 9.23 -8.08 -11.04
C ALA A 171 9.25 -9.23 -10.03
N SER A 172 9.94 -9.03 -8.89
CA SER A 172 10.03 -10.06 -7.85
C SER A 172 9.24 -9.67 -6.60
N LEU A 173 7.96 -10.08 -6.56
CA LEU A 173 7.14 -10.00 -5.35
C LEU A 173 7.44 -11.18 -4.41
N PRO A 174 7.41 -11.00 -3.07
CA PRO A 174 7.65 -12.08 -2.11
C PRO A 174 6.39 -12.96 -1.95
N LEU A 175 5.93 -13.55 -3.05
CA LEU A 175 4.65 -14.26 -3.14
C LEU A 175 4.57 -15.50 -2.23
N ALA A 176 5.69 -16.05 -1.77
CA ALA A 176 5.70 -17.10 -0.75
C ALA A 176 4.98 -16.68 0.55
N GLN A 177 4.96 -15.38 0.88
CA GLN A 177 4.21 -14.85 2.03
C GLN A 177 2.69 -14.97 1.88
N LEU A 178 2.16 -15.37 0.72
CA LEU A 178 0.77 -15.75 0.58
C LEU A 178 0.39 -16.95 1.48
N ALA A 179 1.36 -17.78 1.89
CA ALA A 179 1.17 -18.84 2.88
C ALA A 179 1.08 -18.30 4.32
N ASP A 180 1.73 -17.15 4.58
CA ASP A 180 1.91 -16.61 5.92
C ASP A 180 0.67 -15.85 6.40
N THR A 181 0.52 -15.78 7.72
CA THR A 181 -0.47 -14.92 8.38
C THR A 181 -0.04 -13.45 8.42
N ARG A 182 1.26 -13.18 8.44
CA ARG A 182 1.84 -11.82 8.37
C ARG A 182 2.38 -11.57 6.98
N ARG A 183 1.81 -10.59 6.27
CA ARG A 183 2.09 -10.31 4.85
C ARG A 183 2.61 -8.92 4.58
N ASP A 184 3.13 -8.23 5.60
CA ASP A 184 3.42 -6.78 5.51
C ASP A 184 4.40 -6.43 4.38
N ALA A 185 5.42 -7.28 4.15
CA ALA A 185 6.38 -7.04 3.08
C ALA A 185 5.78 -7.32 1.69
N LEU A 186 4.92 -8.33 1.57
CA LEU A 186 4.15 -8.61 0.36
C LEU A 186 3.21 -7.45 0.05
N GLU A 187 2.34 -7.05 0.97
CA GLU A 187 1.38 -5.95 0.79
C GLU A 187 2.07 -4.65 0.36
N ARG A 188 3.14 -4.24 1.07
CA ARG A 188 3.90 -3.02 0.71
C ARG A 188 4.62 -3.09 -0.64
N LYS A 189 5.09 -4.26 -1.05
CA LYS A 189 5.76 -4.42 -2.36
C LYS A 189 4.73 -4.51 -3.48
N THR A 190 3.60 -5.18 -3.25
CA THR A 190 2.50 -5.26 -4.22
C THR A 190 1.86 -3.89 -4.45
N ALA A 191 1.62 -3.09 -3.41
CA ALA A 191 1.10 -1.73 -3.55
C ALA A 191 2.00 -0.88 -4.46
N ARG A 192 3.32 -0.85 -4.18
CA ARG A 192 4.30 -0.14 -5.03
C ARG A 192 4.34 -0.67 -6.46
N PHE A 193 4.30 -1.99 -6.63
CA PHE A 193 4.25 -2.60 -7.94
C PHE A 193 2.99 -2.17 -8.72
N ALA A 194 1.82 -2.14 -8.06
CA ALA A 194 0.56 -1.73 -8.68
C ALA A 194 0.56 -0.22 -9.01
N ASP A 195 1.24 0.61 -8.21
CA ASP A 195 1.44 2.05 -8.49
C ASP A 195 2.43 2.27 -9.66
N GLU A 196 3.53 1.50 -9.71
CA GLU A 196 4.55 1.58 -10.75
C GLU A 196 4.02 1.14 -12.11
N THR A 197 3.25 0.06 -12.14
CA THR A 197 2.65 -0.53 -13.36
C THR A 197 1.31 0.08 -13.72
N ASN A 198 0.68 0.82 -12.80
CA ASN A 198 -0.69 1.29 -12.91
C ASN A 198 -1.75 0.17 -13.04
N ALA A 199 -1.46 -1.04 -12.55
CA ALA A 199 -2.45 -2.12 -12.54
C ALA A 199 -3.55 -1.88 -11.49
N GLU A 200 -4.81 -2.03 -11.87
CA GLU A 200 -5.95 -1.92 -10.94
C GLU A 200 -6.05 -3.17 -10.05
N MET A 201 -5.71 -4.34 -10.60
CA MET A 201 -5.60 -5.59 -9.86
C MET A 201 -4.32 -6.32 -10.24
N VAL A 202 -3.77 -7.05 -9.25
CA VAL A 202 -2.60 -7.90 -9.46
C VAL A 202 -2.99 -9.35 -9.24
N ILE A 203 -2.65 -10.20 -10.18
CA ILE A 203 -2.92 -11.63 -10.18
C ILE A 203 -1.61 -12.36 -9.92
N ALA A 204 -1.67 -13.33 -9.02
CA ALA A 204 -0.55 -14.20 -8.69
C ALA A 204 -1.03 -15.59 -8.30
N GLY A 205 -0.12 -16.40 -7.80
CA GLY A 205 -0.46 -17.71 -7.27
C GLY A 205 0.67 -18.34 -6.49
N LEU A 206 0.30 -19.22 -5.57
CA LEU A 206 1.20 -19.93 -4.69
C LEU A 206 1.13 -21.42 -4.98
N VAL A 207 2.28 -22.02 -5.26
CA VAL A 207 2.44 -23.45 -5.47
C VAL A 207 2.81 -24.10 -4.15
N SER A 208 1.99 -25.05 -3.71
CA SER A 208 2.21 -25.81 -2.49
C SER A 208 2.22 -27.31 -2.80
N GLU A 209 2.98 -28.07 -2.02
CA GLU A 209 3.03 -29.52 -2.10
C GLU A 209 2.58 -30.07 -0.74
N ASP A 210 1.58 -30.95 -0.74
CA ASP A 210 1.10 -31.56 0.49
C ASP A 210 2.01 -32.71 0.97
N GLN A 211 1.69 -33.30 2.13
CA GLN A 211 2.47 -34.39 2.70
C GLN A 211 2.47 -35.67 1.86
N ALA A 212 1.50 -35.82 0.94
CA ALA A 212 1.42 -36.94 0.00
C ALA A 212 2.21 -36.67 -1.30
N GLY A 213 2.86 -35.51 -1.43
CA GLY A 213 3.57 -35.10 -2.64
C GLY A 213 2.65 -34.52 -3.72
N GLN A 214 1.39 -34.23 -3.39
CA GLN A 214 0.44 -33.66 -4.32
C GLN A 214 0.65 -32.16 -4.46
N THR A 215 0.99 -31.73 -5.66
CA THR A 215 1.20 -30.32 -5.97
C THR A 215 -0.12 -29.63 -6.31
N THR A 216 -0.31 -28.44 -5.75
CA THR A 216 -1.45 -27.56 -6.03
C THR A 216 -0.98 -26.15 -6.32
N LEU A 217 -1.70 -25.42 -7.19
CA LEU A 217 -1.56 -23.99 -7.37
C LEU A 217 -2.76 -23.29 -6.75
N ARG A 218 -2.53 -22.42 -5.78
CA ARG A 218 -3.55 -21.55 -5.21
C ARG A 218 -3.51 -20.19 -5.91
N PRO A 219 -4.50 -19.82 -6.73
CA PRO A 219 -4.55 -18.49 -7.34
C PRO A 219 -4.79 -17.42 -6.27
N ALA A 220 -4.31 -16.21 -6.55
CA ALA A 220 -4.46 -15.07 -5.66
C ALA A 220 -4.74 -13.80 -6.46
N VAL A 221 -5.62 -12.95 -5.92
CA VAL A 221 -5.98 -11.65 -6.49
C VAL A 221 -5.70 -10.57 -5.45
N TYR A 222 -5.00 -9.53 -5.86
CA TYR A 222 -4.78 -8.31 -5.11
C TYR A 222 -5.64 -7.20 -5.67
N VAL A 223 -6.39 -6.51 -4.81
CA VAL A 223 -7.17 -5.32 -5.15
C VAL A 223 -6.42 -4.07 -4.69
N ARG A 224 -6.11 -3.15 -5.62
CA ARG A 224 -5.42 -1.89 -5.31
C ARG A 224 -6.32 -0.95 -4.53
N ALA A 225 -5.73 -0.12 -3.66
CA ALA A 225 -6.49 0.66 -2.70
C ALA A 225 -7.35 1.78 -3.30
N ASP A 226 -6.88 2.37 -4.39
CA ASP A 226 -7.57 3.44 -5.12
C ASP A 226 -8.80 2.95 -5.92
N GLN A 227 -8.95 1.63 -6.09
CA GLN A 227 -10.13 1.07 -6.74
C GLN A 227 -11.37 1.19 -5.85
N ILE A 228 -11.15 1.33 -4.54
CA ILE A 228 -12.21 1.30 -3.52
C ILE A 228 -11.87 2.31 -2.42
N PRO A 229 -11.85 3.62 -2.74
CA PRO A 229 -11.39 4.66 -1.81
C PRO A 229 -12.22 4.69 -0.51
N ASP A 230 -13.52 4.39 -0.59
CA ASP A 230 -14.43 4.48 0.56
C ASP A 230 -14.38 3.25 1.48
N SER A 231 -13.85 2.13 0.98
CA SER A 231 -13.79 0.85 1.69
C SER A 231 -12.39 0.20 1.57
N PRO A 232 -11.34 0.85 2.10
CA PRO A 232 -9.97 0.36 2.01
C PRO A 232 -9.73 -1.02 2.67
N GLU A 233 -10.64 -1.48 3.52
CA GLU A 233 -10.68 -2.85 4.03
C GLU A 233 -10.86 -3.93 2.95
N LEU A 234 -11.33 -3.55 1.76
CA LEU A 234 -11.49 -4.43 0.60
C LEU A 234 -10.18 -4.64 -0.18
N THR A 235 -9.09 -3.99 0.24
CA THR A 235 -7.85 -3.89 -0.53
C THR A 235 -6.80 -4.89 -0.05
N GLY A 236 -5.91 -5.37 -0.90
CA GLY A 236 -4.93 -6.40 -0.54
C GLY A 236 -5.21 -7.77 -1.14
N TRP A 237 -4.49 -8.79 -0.66
CA TRP A 237 -4.52 -10.14 -1.24
C TRP A 237 -5.68 -11.02 -0.74
N PHE A 238 -6.34 -11.68 -1.70
CA PHE A 238 -7.34 -12.72 -1.50
C PHE A 238 -6.91 -14.01 -2.19
N LEU A 239 -7.11 -15.14 -1.52
CA LEU A 239 -6.71 -16.45 -2.00
C LEU A 239 -7.93 -17.20 -2.54
N GLY A 240 -7.82 -17.73 -3.76
CA GLY A 240 -8.81 -18.63 -4.33
C GLY A 240 -8.62 -20.08 -3.88
N GLU A 241 -9.45 -20.96 -4.42
CA GLU A 241 -9.38 -22.40 -4.14
C GLU A 241 -8.19 -23.06 -4.85
N PRO A 242 -7.49 -24.02 -4.21
CA PRO A 242 -6.34 -24.69 -4.80
C PRO A 242 -6.74 -25.50 -6.05
N VAL A 243 -5.91 -25.40 -7.08
CA VAL A 243 -6.00 -26.17 -8.33
C VAL A 243 -5.02 -27.33 -8.26
N LEU A 244 -5.52 -28.54 -8.40
CA LEU A 244 -4.74 -29.77 -8.35
C LEU A 244 -3.92 -29.98 -9.63
N ILE A 245 -2.66 -30.39 -9.47
CA ILE A 245 -1.74 -30.64 -10.58
C ILE A 245 -1.40 -32.11 -10.61
N ALA A 246 -2.29 -32.88 -11.23
CA ALA A 246 -2.33 -34.34 -11.15
C ALA A 246 -1.08 -35.08 -11.68
N ARG A 247 -0.13 -34.40 -12.33
CA ARG A 247 1.05 -35.02 -12.98
C ARG A 247 2.38 -34.28 -12.76
N GLY A 248 2.46 -33.47 -11.71
CA GLY A 248 3.65 -32.68 -11.39
C GLY A 248 3.88 -31.51 -12.35
N TRP A 249 4.75 -30.57 -11.95
CA TRP A 249 4.93 -29.27 -12.60
C TRP A 249 5.82 -29.31 -13.86
N GLU A 250 6.62 -30.36 -14.01
CA GLU A 250 7.70 -30.40 -15.02
C GLU A 250 7.25 -30.77 -16.43
N SER A 251 6.08 -31.42 -16.58
CA SER A 251 5.61 -31.82 -17.91
C SER A 251 4.83 -30.71 -18.63
N ALA A 252 5.10 -30.52 -19.92
CA ALA A 252 4.37 -29.55 -20.76
C ALA A 252 2.85 -29.81 -20.78
N ARG A 253 2.45 -31.09 -20.72
CA ARG A 253 1.03 -31.48 -20.68
C ARG A 253 0.35 -31.08 -19.37
N ALA A 254 1.03 -31.23 -18.24
CA ALA A 254 0.50 -30.77 -16.95
C ALA A 254 0.40 -29.24 -16.89
N ARG A 255 1.40 -28.53 -17.44
CA ARG A 255 1.37 -27.07 -17.57
C ARG A 255 0.18 -26.61 -18.43
N ALA A 256 -0.04 -27.22 -19.59
CA ALA A 256 -1.18 -26.92 -20.47
C ALA A 256 -2.53 -27.24 -19.82
N GLN A 257 -2.61 -28.31 -19.02
CA GLN A 257 -3.82 -28.64 -18.27
C GLN A 257 -4.09 -27.62 -17.16
N LEU A 258 -3.05 -27.16 -16.48
CA LEU A 258 -3.14 -26.13 -15.44
C LEU A 258 -3.57 -24.78 -16.04
N THR A 259 -2.92 -24.31 -17.13
CA THR A 259 -3.38 -23.09 -17.81
C THR A 259 -4.80 -23.26 -18.32
N GLY A 260 -5.16 -24.40 -18.91
CA GLY A 260 -6.55 -24.68 -19.30
C GLY A 260 -7.54 -24.59 -18.13
N GLU A 261 -7.17 -25.07 -16.95
CA GLU A 261 -7.99 -24.99 -15.74
C GLU A 261 -8.11 -23.56 -15.20
N LEU A 262 -7.00 -22.83 -15.10
CA LEU A 262 -7.01 -21.42 -14.71
C LEU A 262 -7.83 -20.59 -15.67
N THR A 263 -7.68 -20.86 -16.97
CA THR A 263 -8.41 -20.18 -18.05
C THR A 263 -9.91 -20.45 -18.01
N ARG A 264 -10.34 -21.65 -17.58
CA ARG A 264 -11.77 -21.92 -17.32
C ARG A 264 -12.33 -21.11 -16.14
N ARG A 265 -11.47 -20.67 -15.21
CA ARG A 265 -11.86 -19.89 -14.02
C ARG A 265 -11.82 -18.37 -14.25
N ILE A 266 -11.38 -17.92 -15.44
CA ILE A 266 -11.27 -16.49 -15.79
C ILE A 266 -12.64 -15.81 -15.83
N ASP A 267 -13.71 -16.50 -16.25
CA ASP A 267 -15.02 -15.87 -16.43
C ASP A 267 -15.54 -15.20 -15.14
N ALA A 268 -15.27 -15.81 -13.98
CA ALA A 268 -15.62 -15.24 -12.68
C ALA A 268 -14.79 -13.98 -12.36
N LEU A 269 -13.49 -14.00 -12.70
CA LEU A 269 -12.61 -12.84 -12.55
C LEU A 269 -13.06 -11.69 -13.45
N THR A 270 -13.41 -11.97 -14.71
CA THR A 270 -13.91 -10.96 -15.65
C THR A 270 -15.17 -10.27 -15.13
N GLN A 271 -16.16 -11.05 -14.69
CA GLN A 271 -17.40 -10.49 -14.14
C GLN A 271 -17.13 -9.71 -12.84
N PHE A 272 -16.17 -10.14 -12.02
CA PHE A 272 -15.80 -9.42 -10.81
C PHE A 272 -15.14 -8.08 -11.11
N VAL A 273 -14.24 -8.02 -12.09
CA VAL A 273 -13.64 -6.77 -12.60
C VAL A 273 -14.71 -5.84 -13.15
N ASP A 274 -15.68 -6.38 -13.91
CA ASP A 274 -16.78 -5.59 -14.47
C ASP A 274 -17.70 -5.04 -13.38
N ALA A 275 -18.01 -5.83 -12.34
CA ALA A 275 -18.76 -5.37 -11.19
C ALA A 275 -18.04 -4.24 -10.44
N LEU A 276 -16.72 -4.38 -10.25
CA LEU A 276 -15.88 -3.38 -9.61
C LEU A 276 -15.88 -2.05 -10.34
N ASP A 277 -15.65 -2.09 -11.65
CA ASP A 277 -15.67 -0.88 -12.46
C ASP A 277 -17.07 -0.26 -12.54
N THR A 278 -18.11 -1.09 -12.67
CA THR A 278 -19.51 -0.64 -12.64
C THR A 278 -19.84 0.07 -11.34
N TRP A 279 -19.36 -0.45 -10.21
CA TRP A 279 -19.55 0.18 -8.91
C TRP A 279 -18.81 1.52 -8.82
N ARG A 280 -17.51 1.53 -9.19
CA ARG A 280 -16.65 2.73 -9.20
C ARG A 280 -17.23 3.87 -10.04
N ASN A 281 -17.89 3.51 -11.15
CA ASN A 281 -18.55 4.43 -12.07
C ASN A 281 -19.98 4.82 -11.62
N GLY A 282 -20.33 4.63 -10.34
CA GLY A 282 -21.54 5.16 -9.73
C GLY A 282 -22.81 4.34 -9.96
N SER A 283 -22.68 3.06 -10.34
CA SER A 283 -23.82 2.17 -10.58
C SER A 283 -23.87 0.98 -9.61
N PRO A 284 -23.97 1.20 -8.28
CA PRO A 284 -23.90 0.13 -7.29
C PRO A 284 -25.05 -0.90 -7.47
N ALA A 285 -26.25 -0.47 -7.85
CA ALA A 285 -27.35 -1.41 -8.15
C ALA A 285 -27.04 -2.37 -9.31
N HIS A 286 -26.31 -1.91 -10.33
CA HIS A 286 -25.91 -2.78 -11.45
C HIS A 286 -24.77 -3.71 -11.06
N ALA A 287 -23.76 -3.21 -10.35
CA ALA A 287 -22.68 -4.01 -9.79
C ALA A 287 -23.23 -5.13 -8.89
N GLY A 288 -24.23 -4.82 -8.06
CA GLY A 288 -24.90 -5.79 -7.19
C GLY A 288 -25.49 -6.96 -7.97
N ARG A 289 -26.17 -6.70 -9.10
CA ARG A 289 -26.73 -7.76 -9.96
C ARG A 289 -25.65 -8.66 -10.57
N ILE A 290 -24.51 -8.10 -10.97
CA ILE A 290 -23.38 -8.86 -11.50
C ILE A 290 -22.81 -9.78 -10.40
N LEU A 291 -22.62 -9.24 -9.19
CA LEU A 291 -22.12 -10.01 -8.03
C LEU A 291 -23.12 -11.10 -7.58
N THR A 292 -24.42 -10.84 -7.62
CA THR A 292 -25.45 -11.86 -7.35
C THR A 292 -25.34 -13.01 -8.35
N THR A 293 -25.20 -12.70 -9.65
CA THR A 293 -25.06 -13.71 -10.71
C THR A 293 -23.81 -14.58 -10.50
N LEU A 294 -22.72 -13.97 -10.03
CA LEU A 294 -21.48 -14.67 -9.67
C LEU A 294 -21.70 -15.64 -8.51
N LEU A 295 -22.32 -15.20 -7.42
CA LEU A 295 -22.62 -16.05 -6.26
C LEU A 295 -23.51 -17.25 -6.65
N ASP A 296 -24.54 -17.01 -7.48
CA ASP A 296 -25.43 -18.07 -7.97
C ASP A 296 -24.71 -19.08 -8.87
N ALA A 297 -23.73 -18.63 -9.66
CA ALA A 297 -22.93 -19.50 -10.52
C ALA A 297 -21.97 -20.37 -9.70
N GLU A 298 -21.32 -19.80 -8.68
CA GLU A 298 -20.44 -20.55 -7.76
C GLU A 298 -21.21 -21.62 -6.98
N GLN A 299 -22.42 -21.29 -6.53
CA GLN A 299 -23.27 -22.22 -5.80
C GLN A 299 -23.72 -23.42 -6.66
N ARG A 300 -23.93 -23.21 -7.98
CA ARG A 300 -24.37 -24.26 -8.91
C ARG A 300 -23.24 -25.13 -9.43
N ASN A 301 -22.08 -24.53 -9.73
CA ASN A 301 -21.05 -25.23 -10.49
C ASN A 301 -20.01 -25.94 -9.61
N HIS A 302 -19.87 -25.57 -8.33
CA HIS A 302 -18.84 -26.05 -7.38
C HIS A 302 -17.38 -26.03 -7.90
N ALA A 303 -17.16 -25.56 -9.13
CA ALA A 303 -15.88 -25.38 -9.76
C ALA A 303 -15.29 -24.10 -9.16
N GLY A 304 -14.50 -24.24 -8.09
CA GLY A 304 -13.93 -23.11 -7.35
C GLY A 304 -13.39 -22.02 -8.29
N GLY A 305 -13.88 -20.80 -8.14
CA GLY A 305 -13.51 -19.66 -8.98
C GLY A 305 -12.10 -19.16 -8.70
N PHE A 306 -11.59 -18.31 -9.61
CA PHE A 306 -10.36 -17.54 -9.39
C PHE A 306 -10.55 -16.47 -8.29
N VAL A 307 -11.79 -15.98 -8.19
CA VAL A 307 -12.30 -15.07 -7.16
C VAL A 307 -13.04 -15.94 -6.14
N PRO A 308 -12.66 -15.96 -4.85
CA PRO A 308 -13.35 -16.79 -3.86
C PRO A 308 -14.73 -16.23 -3.52
N PRO A 309 -15.73 -17.07 -3.16
CA PRO A 309 -17.07 -16.62 -2.79
C PRO A 309 -17.06 -15.61 -1.65
N ASP A 310 -16.19 -15.82 -0.65
CA ASP A 310 -16.03 -14.90 0.48
C ASP A 310 -15.63 -13.48 0.04
N LEU A 311 -14.84 -13.35 -1.05
CA LEU A 311 -14.50 -12.05 -1.64
C LEU A 311 -15.70 -11.43 -2.34
N VAL A 312 -16.44 -12.23 -3.12
CA VAL A 312 -17.65 -11.76 -3.82
C VAL A 312 -18.70 -11.27 -2.81
N ARG A 313 -18.94 -12.01 -1.73
CA ARG A 313 -19.86 -11.62 -0.64
C ARG A 313 -19.42 -10.34 0.05
N LEU A 314 -18.12 -10.20 0.32
CA LEU A 314 -17.58 -9.02 0.96
C LEU A 314 -17.88 -7.78 0.09
N PHE A 315 -17.63 -7.85 -1.22
CA PHE A 315 -17.91 -6.74 -2.13
C PHE A 315 -19.41 -6.51 -2.32
N HIS A 316 -20.20 -7.58 -2.39
CA HIS A 316 -21.65 -7.49 -2.51
C HIS A 316 -22.26 -6.75 -1.32
N GLY A 317 -21.82 -7.06 -0.10
CA GLY A 317 -22.24 -6.34 1.10
C GLY A 317 -21.95 -4.83 1.03
N HIS A 318 -20.76 -4.43 0.57
CA HIS A 318 -20.41 -3.01 0.44
C HIS A 318 -21.23 -2.30 -0.65
N VAL A 319 -21.47 -2.96 -1.77
CA VAL A 319 -22.33 -2.46 -2.84
C VAL A 319 -23.77 -2.24 -2.35
N LEU A 320 -24.29 -3.14 -1.50
CA LEU A 320 -25.61 -2.99 -0.87
C LEU A 320 -25.63 -1.83 0.13
N GLU A 321 -24.57 -1.62 0.91
CA GLU A 321 -24.45 -0.46 1.81
C GLU A 321 -24.38 0.87 1.09
N ASP A 322 -23.78 0.89 -0.09
CA ASP A 322 -23.71 2.07 -0.96
C ASP A 322 -25.08 2.38 -1.58
N GLN A 323 -25.79 1.36 -2.07
CA GLN A 323 -27.20 1.52 -2.48
C GLN A 323 -28.07 2.05 -1.34
N ALA A 324 -27.86 1.56 -0.11
CA ALA A 324 -28.61 1.99 1.06
C ALA A 324 -28.40 3.47 1.40
N TYR A 325 -27.32 4.12 0.91
CA TYR A 325 -27.09 5.55 1.12
C TYR A 325 -28.05 6.43 0.30
N GLY A 326 -28.43 5.97 -0.90
CA GLY A 326 -29.41 6.66 -1.76
C GLY A 326 -30.88 6.38 -1.41
N GLU A 327 -31.14 5.47 -0.48
CA GLU A 327 -32.48 5.00 -0.11
C GLU A 327 -32.92 5.52 1.26
N SER A 328 -34.23 5.55 1.51
CA SER A 328 -34.81 5.98 2.79
C SER A 328 -35.86 5.00 3.31
N GLY A 329 -36.10 5.00 4.62
CA GLY A 329 -37.15 4.18 5.25
C GLY A 329 -36.93 2.66 5.08
N PRO A 330 -37.99 1.87 4.81
CA PRO A 330 -37.91 0.41 4.76
C PRO A 330 -36.95 -0.15 3.69
N GLY A 331 -36.79 0.54 2.55
CA GLY A 331 -35.90 0.10 1.47
C GLY A 331 -34.44 0.08 1.92
N ARG A 332 -34.03 1.13 2.63
CA ARG A 332 -32.71 1.23 3.25
C ARG A 332 -32.47 0.15 4.30
N GLU A 333 -33.44 -0.10 5.18
CA GLU A 333 -33.32 -1.13 6.23
C GLU A 333 -33.14 -2.53 5.64
N ARG A 334 -33.90 -2.84 4.58
CA ARG A 334 -33.75 -4.10 3.83
C ARG A 334 -32.35 -4.26 3.25
N LEU A 335 -31.83 -3.25 2.55
CA LEU A 335 -30.49 -3.30 1.96
C LEU A 335 -29.39 -3.47 3.01
N LEU A 336 -29.50 -2.79 4.15
CA LEU A 336 -28.54 -2.94 5.24
C LEU A 336 -28.62 -4.32 5.92
N GLU A 337 -29.80 -4.93 6.01
CA GLU A 337 -29.95 -6.29 6.54
C GLU A 337 -29.44 -7.34 5.54
N GLU A 338 -29.65 -7.14 4.24
CA GLU A 338 -29.06 -7.97 3.19
C GLU A 338 -27.53 -7.89 3.22
N ALA A 339 -26.95 -6.68 3.31
CA ALA A 339 -25.51 -6.50 3.45
C ALA A 339 -24.95 -7.21 4.69
N ARG A 340 -25.67 -7.10 5.82
CA ARG A 340 -25.32 -7.82 7.06
C ARG A 340 -25.32 -9.34 6.85
N SER A 341 -26.31 -9.87 6.15
CA SER A 341 -26.40 -11.29 5.82
C SER A 341 -25.19 -11.76 5.01
N GLU A 342 -24.77 -10.97 4.01
CA GLU A 342 -23.57 -11.28 3.22
C GLU A 342 -22.31 -11.36 4.08
N TYR A 343 -22.09 -10.38 4.96
CA TYR A 343 -20.93 -10.39 5.83
C TYR A 343 -20.94 -11.55 6.84
N LEU A 344 -22.13 -11.93 7.34
CA LEU A 344 -22.28 -13.05 8.27
C LEU A 344 -22.08 -14.41 7.59
N ALA A 345 -22.30 -14.51 6.28
CA ALA A 345 -22.10 -15.71 5.49
C ALA A 345 -20.61 -15.98 5.19
N ILE A 346 -19.73 -14.99 5.36
CA ILE A 346 -18.28 -15.13 5.19
C ILE A 346 -17.69 -15.92 6.36
N ARG A 347 -16.82 -16.89 6.05
CA ARG A 347 -16.16 -17.71 7.06
C ARG A 347 -15.26 -16.86 7.97
N ARG A 348 -15.40 -17.02 9.29
CA ARG A 348 -14.69 -16.19 10.29
C ARG A 348 -13.19 -16.41 10.32
N ASP A 349 -12.73 -17.60 9.96
CA ASP A 349 -11.32 -17.99 9.94
C ASP A 349 -10.61 -17.61 8.64
N SER A 350 -11.33 -17.15 7.62
CA SER A 350 -10.73 -16.67 6.37
C SER A 350 -10.18 -15.25 6.50
N PRO A 351 -9.19 -14.84 5.68
CA PRO A 351 -8.72 -13.46 5.61
C PRO A 351 -9.84 -12.45 5.32
N ALA A 352 -10.86 -12.86 4.55
CA ALA A 352 -12.05 -12.08 4.29
C ALA A 352 -12.95 -11.96 5.53
N GLY A 353 -13.01 -12.98 6.39
CA GLY A 353 -13.79 -12.97 7.63
C GLY A 353 -13.42 -11.84 8.60
N ARG A 354 -12.12 -11.54 8.74
CA ARG A 354 -11.68 -10.41 9.58
C ARG A 354 -12.08 -9.06 9.00
N ARG A 355 -12.00 -8.91 7.68
CA ARG A 355 -12.45 -7.70 6.98
C ARG A 355 -13.97 -7.54 7.09
N ALA A 356 -14.71 -8.63 6.91
CA ALA A 356 -16.15 -8.68 7.13
C ALA A 356 -16.55 -8.30 8.57
N ALA A 357 -15.75 -8.69 9.58
CA ALA A 357 -15.99 -8.31 10.97
C ALA A 357 -15.91 -6.78 11.17
N LEU A 358 -15.01 -6.10 10.45
CA LEU A 358 -14.95 -4.64 10.41
C LEU A 358 -16.13 -4.03 9.66
N SER A 359 -16.46 -4.55 8.48
CA SER A 359 -17.62 -4.09 7.69
C SER A 359 -18.95 -4.25 8.46
N LEU A 360 -19.10 -5.34 9.23
CA LEU A 360 -20.23 -5.56 10.13
C LEU A 360 -20.40 -4.45 11.17
N GLN A 361 -19.31 -3.84 11.64
CA GLN A 361 -19.39 -2.72 12.57
C GLN A 361 -19.85 -1.44 11.87
N GLY A 362 -19.40 -1.20 10.64
CA GLY A 362 -19.91 -0.13 9.79
C GLY A 362 -21.40 -0.28 9.51
N ASN A 363 -21.84 -1.49 9.14
CA ASN A 363 -23.23 -1.85 8.94
C ASN A 363 -24.08 -1.58 10.19
N ALA A 364 -23.63 -2.11 11.33
CA ALA A 364 -24.33 -1.97 12.60
C ALA A 364 -24.45 -0.50 13.03
N TYR A 365 -23.41 0.31 12.81
CA TYR A 365 -23.46 1.76 13.02
C TYR A 365 -24.52 2.43 12.14
N ARG A 366 -24.52 2.16 10.81
CA ARG A 366 -25.50 2.72 9.87
C ARG A 366 -26.93 2.38 10.24
N ARG A 367 -27.17 1.15 10.72
CA ARG A 367 -28.48 0.73 11.22
C ARG A 367 -28.81 1.41 12.57
N ALA A 368 -27.81 1.66 13.42
CA ALA A 368 -28.01 2.23 14.75
C ALA A 368 -28.38 3.71 14.75
N ILE A 369 -27.97 4.47 13.74
CA ILE A 369 -28.32 5.91 13.58
C ILE A 369 -29.67 6.14 12.88
N GLY A 370 -30.43 5.07 12.60
CA GLY A 370 -31.78 5.14 12.06
C GLY A 370 -31.87 5.76 10.65
N PRO A 371 -33.08 6.04 10.17
CA PRO A 371 -33.31 6.61 8.83
C PRO A 371 -32.96 8.11 8.74
N THR A 372 -32.81 8.80 9.87
CA THR A 372 -32.48 10.24 9.90
C THR A 372 -30.99 10.52 9.73
N HIS A 373 -30.14 9.48 9.77
CA HIS A 373 -28.68 9.60 9.72
C HIS A 373 -28.10 10.58 10.77
N SER A 374 -28.83 10.80 11.87
CA SER A 374 -28.50 11.81 12.87
C SER A 374 -28.11 11.17 14.20
N CYS A 375 -27.06 11.70 14.81
CA CYS A 375 -26.62 11.32 16.15
C CYS A 375 -27.30 12.16 17.24
N THR A 376 -28.57 12.51 17.02
CA THR A 376 -29.34 13.34 17.96
C THR A 376 -29.86 12.50 19.14
N PRO A 377 -30.03 13.09 20.34
CA PRO A 377 -30.61 12.38 21.46
C PRO A 377 -31.98 11.77 21.11
N GLY A 378 -32.17 10.50 21.45
CA GLY A 378 -33.43 9.77 21.20
C GLY A 378 -33.61 9.22 19.78
N THR A 379 -32.71 9.49 18.83
CA THR A 379 -32.80 8.96 17.44
C THR A 379 -31.90 7.76 17.17
N VAL A 380 -31.06 7.37 18.14
CA VAL A 380 -30.07 6.31 17.98
C VAL A 380 -30.36 5.08 18.84
N ARG A 381 -29.94 3.90 18.38
CA ARG A 381 -30.00 2.63 19.12
C ARG A 381 -28.78 2.49 20.04
N ALA A 382 -28.91 2.94 21.28
CA ALA A 382 -27.78 3.07 22.23
C ALA A 382 -27.00 1.77 22.48
N THR A 383 -27.69 0.64 22.64
CA THR A 383 -27.06 -0.68 22.86
C THR A 383 -26.18 -1.08 21.68
N ASP A 384 -26.68 -0.88 20.45
CA ASP A 384 -25.96 -1.22 19.23
C ASP A 384 -24.69 -0.37 19.09
N LEU A 385 -24.78 0.96 19.35
CA LEU A 385 -23.61 1.83 19.33
C LEU A 385 -22.56 1.44 20.38
N ALA A 386 -22.98 1.01 21.57
CA ALA A 386 -22.06 0.53 22.60
C ALA A 386 -21.36 -0.78 22.19
N GLN A 387 -22.07 -1.71 21.54
CA GLN A 387 -21.50 -2.95 21.00
C GLN A 387 -20.51 -2.67 19.87
N VAL A 388 -20.87 -1.78 18.93
CA VAL A 388 -20.00 -1.35 17.83
C VAL A 388 -18.71 -0.73 18.38
N SER A 389 -18.82 0.20 19.32
CA SER A 389 -17.67 0.80 20.00
C SER A 389 -16.75 -0.26 20.64
N LYS A 390 -17.32 -1.24 21.36
CA LYS A 390 -16.55 -2.34 21.96
C LYS A 390 -15.84 -3.19 20.91
N ALA A 391 -16.53 -3.56 19.83
CA ALA A 391 -15.96 -4.39 18.77
C ALA A 391 -14.83 -3.66 18.01
N LEU A 392 -15.02 -2.38 17.70
CA LEU A 392 -14.01 -1.57 17.02
C LEU A 392 -12.73 -1.39 17.86
N ARG A 393 -12.84 -1.26 19.19
CA ARG A 393 -11.66 -1.27 20.08
C ARG A 393 -10.85 -2.56 19.96
N LEU A 394 -11.51 -3.72 19.82
CA LEU A 394 -10.82 -5.00 19.64
C LEU A 394 -10.16 -5.10 18.26
N LEU A 395 -10.87 -4.69 17.20
CA LEU A 395 -10.35 -4.72 15.83
C LEU A 395 -9.18 -3.75 15.62
N ALA A 396 -9.21 -2.58 16.26
CA ALA A 396 -8.16 -1.56 16.17
C ALA A 396 -6.79 -2.03 16.67
N VAL A 397 -6.74 -3.08 17.50
CA VAL A 397 -5.51 -3.66 18.04
C VAL A 397 -5.30 -5.11 17.59
N ASP A 398 -6.15 -5.65 16.70
CA ASP A 398 -6.03 -7.03 16.25
C ASP A 398 -4.77 -7.20 15.36
N PRO A 399 -3.79 -8.03 15.77
CA PRO A 399 -2.60 -8.27 14.97
C PRO A 399 -2.88 -9.02 13.66
N GLY A 400 -4.04 -9.66 13.52
CA GLY A 400 -4.44 -10.32 12.27
C GLY A 400 -5.22 -9.42 11.31
N MET A 401 -5.51 -8.17 11.68
CA MET A 401 -5.97 -7.15 10.72
C MET A 401 -4.77 -6.52 10.00
N THR A 402 -4.99 -6.05 8.77
CA THR A 402 -3.98 -5.23 8.08
C THR A 402 -3.80 -3.90 8.79
N GLU A 403 -2.68 -3.22 8.55
CA GLU A 403 -2.44 -1.90 9.14
C GLU A 403 -3.52 -0.88 8.73
N LEU A 404 -3.91 -0.90 7.45
CA LEU A 404 -5.01 -0.08 6.93
C LEU A 404 -6.36 -0.46 7.56
N GLY A 405 -6.61 -1.75 7.81
CA GLY A 405 -7.80 -2.22 8.51
C GLY A 405 -7.86 -1.75 9.98
N ARG A 406 -6.73 -1.78 10.69
CA ARG A 406 -6.64 -1.20 12.06
C ARG A 406 -6.84 0.31 12.06
N MET A 407 -6.32 1.01 11.04
CA MET A 407 -6.51 2.44 10.86
C MET A 407 -7.99 2.77 10.63
N LYS A 408 -8.69 2.04 9.74
CA LYS A 408 -10.14 2.16 9.53
C LYS A 408 -10.93 1.87 10.81
N ALA A 409 -10.55 0.84 11.57
CA ALA A 409 -11.20 0.53 12.84
C ALA A 409 -11.09 1.68 13.85
N ASN A 410 -9.94 2.35 13.94
CA ASN A 410 -9.77 3.56 14.78
C ASN A 410 -10.59 4.75 14.25
N ALA A 411 -10.62 4.97 12.94
CA ALA A 411 -11.43 6.05 12.35
C ALA A 411 -12.94 5.84 12.61
N ASN A 412 -13.44 4.61 12.42
CA ASN A 412 -14.82 4.24 12.74
C ASN A 412 -15.09 4.30 14.25
N LEU A 413 -14.11 3.96 15.10
CA LEU A 413 -14.25 4.10 16.56
C LEU A 413 -14.44 5.56 16.95
N ALA A 414 -13.64 6.47 16.37
CA ALA A 414 -13.81 7.90 16.57
C ALA A 414 -15.21 8.37 16.16
N GLN A 415 -15.71 7.94 14.99
CA GLN A 415 -17.05 8.27 14.50
C GLN A 415 -18.14 7.80 15.47
N VAL A 416 -18.09 6.53 15.89
CA VAL A 416 -19.12 5.94 16.76
C VAL A 416 -19.10 6.62 18.13
N GLU A 417 -17.94 6.89 18.70
CA GLU A 417 -17.85 7.59 19.98
C GLU A 417 -18.31 9.04 19.88
N GLN A 418 -17.97 9.75 18.79
CA GLN A 418 -18.50 11.07 18.55
C GLN A 418 -20.03 11.05 18.46
N CYS A 419 -20.60 10.05 17.78
CA CYS A 419 -22.05 9.88 17.71
C CYS A 419 -22.67 9.65 19.10
N ARG A 420 -22.05 8.80 19.93
CA ARG A 420 -22.52 8.53 21.31
C ARG A 420 -22.45 9.77 22.20
N ILE A 421 -21.43 10.61 22.03
CA ILE A 421 -21.29 11.90 22.73
C ILE A 421 -22.39 12.87 22.28
N THR A 422 -22.57 13.07 20.98
CA THR A 422 -23.60 13.96 20.42
C THR A 422 -25.02 13.53 20.85
N ALA A 423 -25.27 12.23 20.89
CA ALA A 423 -26.53 11.65 21.34
C ALA A 423 -26.72 11.68 22.87
N ARG A 424 -25.76 12.25 23.62
CA ARG A 424 -25.75 12.34 25.09
C ARG A 424 -25.80 10.97 25.80
N LEU A 425 -25.31 9.92 25.15
CA LEU A 425 -25.24 8.57 25.74
C LEU A 425 -24.02 8.41 26.64
N VAL A 426 -22.96 9.15 26.36
CA VAL A 426 -21.70 9.16 27.13
C VAL A 426 -21.15 10.59 27.20
N LYS A 427 -20.28 10.83 28.17
CA LYS A 427 -19.47 12.06 28.22
C LYS A 427 -18.23 11.89 27.34
N ASP A 428 -17.70 13.00 26.86
CA ASP A 428 -16.39 13.00 26.19
C ASP A 428 -15.28 12.70 27.23
N ASP A 429 -14.64 11.54 27.10
CA ASP A 429 -13.55 11.05 27.95
C ASP A 429 -12.19 11.04 27.20
N GLY A 430 -12.13 11.74 26.07
CA GLY A 430 -10.97 11.80 25.18
C GLY A 430 -10.80 10.57 24.28
N THR A 431 -11.76 9.63 24.23
CA THR A 431 -11.67 8.45 23.35
C THR A 431 -11.63 8.85 21.87
N VAL A 432 -12.39 9.87 21.45
CA VAL A 432 -12.37 10.39 20.07
C VAL A 432 -10.95 10.86 19.72
N GLU A 433 -10.35 11.72 20.53
CA GLU A 433 -9.00 12.25 20.27
C GLU A 433 -7.93 11.15 20.30
N ARG A 434 -8.04 10.15 21.19
CA ARG A 434 -7.11 9.00 21.20
C ARG A 434 -7.20 8.19 19.91
N ALA A 435 -8.41 7.91 19.43
CA ALA A 435 -8.63 7.16 18.20
C ALA A 435 -8.14 7.94 16.96
N VAL A 436 -8.46 9.23 16.87
CA VAL A 436 -7.96 10.12 15.79
C VAL A 436 -6.43 10.20 15.81
N ARG A 437 -5.82 10.33 16.99
CA ARG A 437 -4.36 10.35 17.12
C ARG A 437 -3.72 9.07 16.59
N ALA A 438 -4.31 7.91 16.89
CA ALA A 438 -3.80 6.64 16.38
C ALA A 438 -3.76 6.62 14.85
N VAL A 439 -4.83 7.09 14.19
CA VAL A 439 -4.91 7.23 12.72
C VAL A 439 -3.87 8.21 12.19
N ARG A 440 -3.69 9.37 12.85
CA ARG A 440 -2.73 10.40 12.44
C ARG A 440 -1.28 9.93 12.54
N THR A 441 -0.96 9.12 13.54
CA THR A 441 0.40 8.61 13.78
C THR A 441 0.75 7.36 12.97
N THR A 442 -0.22 6.75 12.28
CA THR A 442 0.04 5.63 11.37
C THR A 442 0.95 6.08 10.22
N PRO A 443 2.00 5.33 9.87
CA PRO A 443 2.86 5.59 8.71
C PRO A 443 2.06 5.81 7.41
N ASP A 444 2.66 6.50 6.44
CA ASP A 444 2.06 6.66 5.12
C ASP A 444 1.91 5.33 4.39
N LEU A 445 0.66 4.95 4.16
CA LEU A 445 0.24 3.80 3.38
C LEU A 445 -0.60 4.29 2.20
N THR A 446 -0.55 3.60 1.07
CA THR A 446 -1.47 3.85 -0.05
C THR A 446 -2.92 3.68 0.44
N GLY A 447 -3.77 4.69 0.23
CA GLY A 447 -5.15 4.73 0.74
C GLY A 447 -5.32 5.27 2.18
N ALA A 448 -4.24 5.63 2.88
CA ALA A 448 -4.33 6.18 4.24
C ALA A 448 -4.86 7.63 4.27
N ALA A 449 -4.68 8.40 3.20
CA ALA A 449 -5.02 9.83 3.16
C ALA A 449 -6.50 10.11 3.44
N ASP A 450 -7.41 9.37 2.81
CA ASP A 450 -8.85 9.53 3.00
C ASP A 450 -9.29 9.12 4.42
N LEU A 451 -8.65 8.11 5.01
CA LEU A 451 -8.90 7.72 6.40
C LEU A 451 -8.44 8.78 7.39
N ARG A 452 -7.30 9.44 7.13
CA ARG A 452 -6.86 10.59 7.95
C ARG A 452 -7.81 11.76 7.79
N ALA A 453 -8.19 12.08 6.55
CA ALA A 453 -9.13 13.16 6.27
C ALA A 453 -10.46 12.93 7.01
N PHE A 454 -10.98 11.72 6.93
CA PHE A 454 -12.18 11.32 7.65
C PHE A 454 -12.02 11.44 9.18
N ALA A 455 -10.93 10.93 9.75
CA ALA A 455 -10.68 11.04 11.19
C ALA A 455 -10.54 12.50 11.66
N GLU A 456 -9.88 13.37 10.89
CA GLU A 456 -9.77 14.80 11.19
C GLU A 456 -11.13 15.51 11.08
N SER A 457 -12.01 15.09 10.16
CA SER A 457 -13.38 15.60 10.10
C SER A 457 -14.20 15.24 11.34
N VAL A 458 -14.01 14.03 11.89
CA VAL A 458 -14.65 13.62 13.15
C VAL A 458 -14.10 14.44 14.33
N ALA A 459 -12.79 14.68 14.36
CA ALA A 459 -12.16 15.54 15.36
C ALA A 459 -12.68 16.98 15.29
N ALA A 460 -12.93 17.50 14.09
CA ALA A 460 -13.50 18.82 13.88
C ALA A 460 -14.92 18.93 14.47
N VAL A 461 -15.79 17.97 14.18
CA VAL A 461 -17.15 17.92 14.73
C VAL A 461 -17.12 17.77 16.27
N ASN A 462 -16.20 16.98 16.80
CA ASN A 462 -16.00 16.85 18.24
C ASN A 462 -15.55 18.16 18.90
N ALA A 463 -14.62 18.90 18.28
CA ALA A 463 -14.18 20.21 18.76
C ALA A 463 -15.32 21.25 18.74
N ALA A 464 -16.08 21.31 17.64
CA ALA A 464 -17.26 22.17 17.54
C ALA A 464 -18.30 21.84 18.61
N GLY A 465 -18.55 20.55 18.87
CA GLY A 465 -19.45 20.09 19.94
C GLY A 465 -19.02 20.48 21.36
N ARG A 466 -17.73 20.79 21.57
CA ARG A 466 -17.19 21.35 22.82
C ARG A 466 -17.19 22.87 22.86
N GLY A 467 -17.62 23.55 21.80
CA GLY A 467 -17.57 25.00 21.66
C GLY A 467 -16.22 25.56 21.20
N ASP A 468 -15.28 24.71 20.79
CA ASP A 468 -13.97 25.14 20.28
C ASP A 468 -14.02 25.25 18.74
N LEU A 469 -14.63 26.33 18.26
CA LEU A 469 -14.79 26.59 16.82
C LEU A 469 -13.44 26.85 16.12
N ALA A 470 -12.43 27.35 16.85
CA ALA A 470 -11.10 27.56 16.28
C ALA A 470 -10.45 26.22 15.93
N ALA A 471 -10.42 25.28 16.88
CA ALA A 471 -9.92 23.94 16.62
C ALA A 471 -10.77 23.19 15.57
N ALA A 472 -12.09 23.39 15.55
CA ALA A 472 -12.97 22.80 14.55
C ALA A 472 -12.59 23.23 13.12
N VAL A 473 -12.38 24.54 12.91
CA VAL A 473 -11.94 25.12 11.64
C VAL A 473 -10.57 24.60 11.21
N ASP A 474 -9.61 24.51 12.12
CA ASP A 474 -8.27 24.00 11.79
C ASP A 474 -8.30 22.52 11.39
N ARG A 475 -9.07 21.71 12.12
CA ARG A 475 -9.22 20.27 11.86
C ARG A 475 -9.95 19.99 10.55
N ILE A 476 -11.02 20.73 10.23
CA ILE A 476 -11.75 20.52 8.97
C ILE A 476 -10.93 20.97 7.75
N ARG A 477 -10.08 22.01 7.89
CA ARG A 477 -9.10 22.37 6.86
C ARG A 477 -8.11 21.23 6.60
N ALA A 478 -7.63 20.57 7.66
CA ALA A 478 -6.78 19.39 7.51
C ALA A 478 -7.50 18.23 6.80
N ALA A 479 -8.79 18.00 7.10
CA ALA A 479 -9.60 17.03 6.36
C ALA A 479 -9.70 17.35 4.87
N ILE A 480 -10.06 18.59 4.53
CA ILE A 480 -10.19 19.09 3.15
C ILE A 480 -8.87 19.00 2.37
N ALA A 481 -7.73 19.21 3.03
CA ALA A 481 -6.42 19.15 2.38
C ALA A 481 -6.07 17.75 1.85
N HIS A 482 -6.62 16.70 2.47
CA HIS A 482 -6.22 15.31 2.19
C HIS A 482 -7.30 14.47 1.51
N GLY A 483 -8.59 14.71 1.76
CA GLY A 483 -9.64 13.86 1.19
C GLY A 483 -9.90 14.12 -0.29
N GLN A 484 -10.22 13.06 -1.01
CA GLN A 484 -10.40 13.08 -2.47
C GLN A 484 -11.86 13.03 -2.93
N ASP A 485 -12.77 12.46 -2.13
CA ASP A 485 -14.17 12.30 -2.55
C ASP A 485 -14.92 13.64 -2.67
N PRO A 486 -15.48 14.00 -3.84
CA PRO A 486 -16.14 15.28 -4.04
C PRO A 486 -17.38 15.48 -3.15
N VAL A 487 -18.18 14.44 -2.91
CA VAL A 487 -19.40 14.56 -2.08
C VAL A 487 -19.00 14.87 -0.64
N GLN A 488 -18.02 14.16 -0.11
CA GLN A 488 -17.53 14.35 1.24
C GLN A 488 -16.83 15.70 1.41
N ARG A 489 -16.00 16.11 0.43
CA ARG A 489 -15.38 17.44 0.41
C ARG A 489 -16.42 18.55 0.40
N ALA A 490 -17.52 18.40 -0.34
CA ALA A 490 -18.61 19.38 -0.33
C ALA A 490 -19.19 19.57 1.07
N VAL A 491 -19.46 18.46 1.78
CA VAL A 491 -19.95 18.49 3.16
C VAL A 491 -18.95 19.18 4.09
N TRP A 492 -17.66 18.86 3.98
CA TRP A 492 -16.63 19.48 4.82
C TRP A 492 -16.44 20.97 4.53
N HIS A 493 -16.50 21.39 3.27
CA HIS A 493 -16.49 22.81 2.91
C HIS A 493 -17.73 23.53 3.44
N GLY A 494 -18.90 22.89 3.44
CA GLY A 494 -20.11 23.43 4.08
C GLY A 494 -19.95 23.61 5.59
N LEU A 495 -19.36 22.64 6.30
CA LEU A 495 -19.04 22.76 7.72
C LEU A 495 -18.03 23.89 8.00
N LEU A 496 -16.97 23.98 7.18
CA LEU A 496 -16.00 25.08 7.26
C LEU A 496 -16.69 26.44 7.08
N ALA A 497 -17.61 26.55 6.13
CA ALA A 497 -18.37 27.77 5.92
C ALA A 497 -19.20 28.12 7.15
N SER A 498 -20.03 27.20 7.62
CA SER A 498 -20.94 27.42 8.76
C SER A 498 -20.19 27.85 10.02
N TRP A 499 -19.12 27.14 10.40
CA TRP A 499 -18.32 27.51 11.58
C TRP A 499 -17.52 28.80 11.39
N SER A 500 -17.15 29.15 10.17
CA SER A 500 -16.51 30.46 9.89
C SER A 500 -17.53 31.60 10.02
N LEU A 501 -18.78 31.41 9.58
CA LEU A 501 -19.87 32.37 9.76
C LEU A 501 -20.20 32.59 11.24
N GLU A 502 -20.22 31.53 12.05
CA GLU A 502 -20.40 31.66 13.51
C GLU A 502 -19.30 32.50 14.17
N ARG A 503 -18.11 32.56 13.57
CA ARG A 503 -16.98 33.38 14.01
C ARG A 503 -16.90 34.75 13.32
N CYS A 504 -17.89 35.11 12.50
CA CYS A 504 -17.89 36.31 11.67
C CYS A 504 -16.71 36.44 10.69
N ASP A 505 -16.09 35.32 10.30
CA ASP A 505 -15.11 35.28 9.19
C ASP A 505 -15.85 35.08 7.85
N LEU A 506 -16.48 36.16 7.37
CA LEU A 506 -17.29 36.16 6.14
C LEU A 506 -16.46 35.82 4.89
N THR A 507 -15.17 36.18 4.88
CA THR A 507 -14.29 35.92 3.73
C THR A 507 -14.01 34.43 3.57
N THR A 508 -13.60 33.76 4.64
CA THR A 508 -13.40 32.30 4.61
C THR A 508 -14.71 31.59 4.30
N ALA A 509 -15.82 32.03 4.90
CA ALA A 509 -17.11 31.40 4.71
C ALA A 509 -17.60 31.43 3.26
N ARG A 510 -17.60 32.60 2.61
CA ARG A 510 -18.04 32.72 1.20
C ARG A 510 -17.21 31.83 0.28
N LYS A 511 -15.88 31.82 0.46
CA LYS A 511 -15.00 30.94 -0.31
C LYS A 511 -15.34 29.46 -0.07
N ALA A 512 -15.53 29.06 1.17
CA ALA A 512 -15.87 27.68 1.51
C ALA A 512 -17.24 27.26 0.95
N GLN A 513 -18.26 28.13 0.93
CA GLN A 513 -19.54 27.83 0.27
C GLN A 513 -19.37 27.64 -1.25
N GLN A 514 -18.60 28.52 -1.90
CA GLN A 514 -18.31 28.40 -3.33
C GLN A 514 -17.55 27.10 -3.66
N ASP A 515 -16.57 26.74 -2.84
CA ASP A 515 -15.83 25.48 -2.97
C ASP A 515 -16.78 24.28 -2.77
N ALA A 516 -17.68 24.32 -1.79
CA ALA A 516 -18.68 23.27 -1.55
C ALA A 516 -19.57 23.04 -2.79
N LEU A 517 -20.08 24.12 -3.39
CA LEU A 517 -20.90 24.04 -4.60
C LEU A 517 -20.11 23.53 -5.81
N THR A 518 -18.83 23.91 -5.92
CA THR A 518 -17.94 23.40 -6.97
C THR A 518 -17.75 21.89 -6.86
N GLN A 519 -17.58 21.37 -5.63
CA GLN A 519 -17.47 19.94 -5.38
C GLN A 519 -18.78 19.19 -5.65
N LEU A 520 -19.94 19.76 -5.27
CA LEU A 520 -21.26 19.20 -5.61
C LEU A 520 -21.49 19.13 -7.13
N ALA A 521 -21.14 20.19 -7.86
CA ALA A 521 -21.24 20.19 -9.33
C ALA A 521 -20.29 19.18 -9.99
N ALA A 522 -19.14 18.86 -9.37
CA ALA A 522 -18.27 17.78 -9.82
C ALA A 522 -18.89 16.40 -9.52
N ALA A 523 -19.49 16.22 -8.34
CA ALA A 523 -20.20 15.00 -7.97
C ALA A 523 -21.41 14.75 -8.88
N GLU A 524 -22.18 15.78 -9.22
CA GLU A 524 -23.32 15.70 -10.15
C GLU A 524 -22.86 15.25 -11.55
N ARG A 525 -21.80 15.86 -12.09
CA ARG A 525 -21.21 15.45 -13.37
C ARG A 525 -20.72 14.01 -13.38
N ALA A 526 -20.32 13.49 -12.22
CA ALA A 526 -19.92 12.10 -12.03
C ALA A 526 -21.10 11.16 -11.70
N GLY A 527 -22.35 11.65 -11.69
CA GLY A 527 -23.54 10.86 -11.35
C GLY A 527 -23.67 10.48 -9.87
N ARG A 528 -22.88 11.10 -8.99
CA ARG A 528 -22.83 10.80 -7.54
C ARG A 528 -23.70 11.72 -6.68
N ALA A 529 -24.26 12.77 -7.28
CA ALA A 529 -25.21 13.68 -6.64
C ALA A 529 -26.34 14.02 -7.62
N ASP A 530 -27.56 14.23 -7.10
CA ASP A 530 -28.67 14.71 -7.92
C ASP A 530 -28.69 16.25 -7.98
N SER A 531 -29.26 16.79 -9.07
CA SER A 531 -29.38 18.24 -9.27
C SER A 531 -30.23 18.93 -8.20
N ALA A 532 -31.17 18.19 -7.58
CA ALA A 532 -32.01 18.68 -6.50
C ALA A 532 -31.21 18.96 -5.22
N LEU A 533 -30.20 18.14 -4.91
CA LEU A 533 -29.28 18.30 -3.79
C LEU A 533 -28.41 19.54 -3.99
N VAL A 534 -27.89 19.75 -5.20
CA VAL A 534 -27.09 20.95 -5.51
C VAL A 534 -27.91 22.22 -5.24
N ARG A 535 -29.11 22.32 -5.84
CA ARG A 535 -30.00 23.48 -5.65
C ARG A 535 -30.40 23.71 -4.18
N ARG A 536 -30.70 22.64 -3.43
CA ARG A 536 -31.02 22.75 -1.99
C ARG A 536 -29.86 23.34 -1.20
N ASN A 537 -28.62 22.93 -1.49
CA ASN A 537 -27.45 23.46 -0.81
C ASN A 537 -27.17 24.92 -1.20
N GLU A 538 -27.37 25.30 -2.48
CA GLU A 538 -27.28 26.69 -2.92
C GLU A 538 -28.23 27.62 -2.14
N GLU A 539 -29.51 27.24 -2.06
CA GLU A 539 -30.54 28.00 -1.34
C GLU A 539 -30.24 28.09 0.17
N ALA A 540 -29.78 26.99 0.77
CA ALA A 540 -29.40 26.93 2.18
C ALA A 540 -28.20 27.84 2.48
N PHE A 541 -27.12 27.75 1.69
CA PHE A 541 -25.93 28.58 1.86
C PHE A 541 -26.21 30.07 1.66
N ALA A 542 -27.03 30.44 0.67
CA ALA A 542 -27.43 31.82 0.47
C ALA A 542 -28.27 32.39 1.64
N THR A 543 -29.05 31.53 2.30
CA THR A 543 -29.84 31.93 3.48
C THR A 543 -28.96 32.08 4.71
N GLU A 544 -28.07 31.11 4.95
CA GLU A 544 -27.14 31.13 6.09
C GLU A 544 -26.19 32.34 6.02
N LEU A 545 -25.66 32.65 4.83
CA LEU A 545 -24.78 33.80 4.62
C LEU A 545 -25.47 35.12 4.94
N ARG A 546 -26.69 35.35 4.43
CA ARG A 546 -27.46 36.57 4.72
C ARG A 546 -27.70 36.76 6.21
N GLN A 547 -28.11 35.70 6.90
CA GLN A 547 -28.35 35.74 8.34
C GLN A 547 -27.07 36.00 9.14
N ALA A 548 -25.92 35.50 8.68
CA ALA A 548 -24.64 35.77 9.31
C ALA A 548 -24.16 37.22 9.06
N GLU A 549 -24.32 37.74 7.85
CA GLU A 549 -24.00 39.14 7.52
C GLU A 549 -24.78 40.12 8.40
N GLU A 550 -26.08 39.89 8.59
CA GLU A 550 -26.92 40.69 9.48
C GLU A 550 -26.44 40.62 10.94
N ARG A 551 -26.13 39.42 11.45
CA ARG A 551 -25.63 39.22 12.82
C ARG A 551 -24.29 39.90 13.05
N CYS A 552 -23.33 39.70 12.16
CA CYS A 552 -21.96 40.21 12.32
C CYS A 552 -21.93 41.74 12.20
N ALA A 553 -22.74 42.31 11.30
CA ALA A 553 -22.87 43.77 11.20
C ALA A 553 -23.53 44.40 12.43
N GLN A 554 -24.39 43.68 13.16
CA GLN A 554 -24.94 44.13 14.44
C GLN A 554 -23.90 44.05 15.57
N ALA A 555 -23.10 42.98 15.61
CA ALA A 555 -22.04 42.82 16.60
C ALA A 555 -21.00 43.95 16.51
N ASP A 556 -20.52 44.29 15.31
CA ASP A 556 -19.54 45.36 15.10
C ASP A 556 -20.06 46.74 15.57
N LYS A 557 -21.35 47.03 15.36
CA LYS A 557 -21.98 48.28 15.85
C LYS A 557 -22.08 48.36 17.36
N THR A 558 -22.21 47.22 18.04
CA THR A 558 -22.37 47.21 19.51
C THR A 558 -21.02 47.39 20.22
N ASP A 559 -19.91 47.03 19.55
CA ASP A 559 -18.55 47.25 20.04
C ASP A 559 -18.03 48.67 19.74
N GLU A 560 -18.56 49.37 18.72
CA GLU A 560 -18.25 50.80 18.47
C GLU A 560 -18.98 51.76 19.43
N GLU A 561 -20.10 51.33 20.04
CA GLU A 561 -20.89 52.14 20.99
C GLU A 561 -20.47 51.95 22.47
N ARG A 562 -19.45 51.13 22.74
CA ARG A 562 -18.85 50.88 24.08
C ARG A 562 -17.44 51.43 24.18
#